data_AF-A0A0B2UKU2-F1
#
_entry.id   AF-A0A0B2UKU2-F1
#
_cell.length_a   1.000
_cell.length_b   1.000
_cell.length_c   1.000
_cell.angle_alpha   90.00
_cell.angle_beta   90.00
_cell.angle_gamma   90.00
#
_symmetry.space_group_name_H-M   'P 1'
#
loop_
_entity.id
_entity.type
_entity.pdbx_description
1 polymer ?
#
loop_
_entity_poly.entity_id
_entity_poly.type
_entity_poly.pdbx_seq_one_letter_code
_entity_poly.pdbx_strand_id
1 'polypeptide(L)'
;MARMPAMGFSQKSIKCGTLNKCKLAEAGNRLKKKEWSSCYIFLSSAHIIFYKDEKSAEKSGRHYEAPLGMCDLRGATLQWLENDKEKRKKHDHIIQVCALLSI
;
A
#
# COMPACT_ATOMS: atom_id res chain seq x y z
N MET A 1 -30.31 3.33 27.78
CA MET A 1 -29.57 3.56 26.51
C MET A 1 -28.62 2.38 26.30
N ALA A 2 -28.93 1.49 25.35
CA ALA A 2 -28.06 0.37 25.03
C ALA A 2 -26.81 0.90 24.30
N ARG A 3 -25.66 0.80 24.96
CA ARG A 3 -24.36 1.14 24.38
C ARG A 3 -24.03 0.05 23.35
N MET A 4 -24.32 0.34 22.08
CA MET A 4 -23.96 -0.51 20.96
C MET A 4 -22.47 -0.89 21.10
N PRO A 5 -22.10 -2.18 21.07
CA PRO A 5 -20.69 -2.54 21.07
C PRO A 5 -20.05 -1.89 19.85
N ALA A 6 -18.96 -1.16 20.07
CA ALA A 6 -18.18 -0.61 18.97
C ALA A 6 -17.84 -1.77 18.05
N MET A 7 -18.48 -1.81 16.88
CA MET A 7 -18.20 -2.83 15.88
C MET A 7 -16.72 -2.76 15.60
N GLY A 8 -15.98 -3.75 16.11
CA GLY A 8 -14.60 -3.94 15.74
C GLY A 8 -14.62 -4.21 14.25
N PHE A 9 -14.41 -3.17 13.45
CA PHE A 9 -13.88 -3.36 12.12
C PHE A 9 -12.52 -4.03 12.33
N SER A 10 -12.53 -5.36 12.42
CA SER A 10 -11.37 -6.16 12.10
C SER A 10 -11.13 -5.83 10.65
N GLN A 11 -10.24 -4.86 10.43
CA GLN A 11 -9.78 -4.52 9.10
C GLN A 11 -9.07 -5.79 8.63
N LYS A 12 -9.80 -6.67 7.93
CA LYS A 12 -9.27 -7.94 7.45
C LYS A 12 -8.46 -7.62 6.21
N SER A 13 -7.18 -7.92 6.26
CA SER A 13 -6.36 -7.92 5.05
C SER A 13 -6.83 -9.05 4.14
N ILE A 14 -6.96 -8.76 2.85
CA ILE A 14 -7.00 -9.78 1.80
C ILE A 14 -5.61 -10.42 1.71
N LYS A 15 -4.57 -9.59 1.80
CA LYS A 15 -3.17 -10.02 1.86
C LYS A 15 -2.34 -8.97 2.59
N CYS A 16 -1.28 -9.40 3.24
CA CYS A 16 -0.28 -8.52 3.82
C CYS A 16 1.12 -9.11 3.65
N GLY A 17 2.14 -8.27 3.78
CA GLY A 17 3.53 -8.70 3.73
C GLY A 17 4.50 -7.60 3.32
N THR A 18 5.78 -7.87 3.54
CA THR A 18 6.87 -6.95 3.19
C THR A 18 7.15 -6.99 1.70
N LEU A 19 7.06 -5.82 1.06
CA LEU A 19 7.36 -5.64 -0.36
C LEU A 19 8.18 -4.36 -0.56
N ASN A 20 8.92 -4.33 -1.67
CA ASN A 20 9.61 -3.11 -2.08
C ASN A 20 8.67 -2.26 -2.93
N LYS A 21 8.44 -1.02 -2.51
CA LYS A 21 7.65 -0.01 -3.25
C LYS A 21 8.57 1.00 -3.92
N CYS A 22 8.12 1.54 -5.05
CA CYS A 22 8.68 2.75 -5.65
C CYS A 22 7.55 3.68 -6.01
N LYS A 23 7.67 4.96 -5.62
CA LYS A 23 6.74 5.98 -6.09
C LYS A 23 7.16 6.41 -7.49
N LEU A 24 6.24 6.39 -8.45
CA LEU A 24 6.53 6.76 -9.84
C LEU A 24 6.08 8.18 -10.17
N ALA A 25 5.03 8.65 -9.51
CA ALA A 25 4.49 9.99 -9.71
C ALA A 25 3.93 10.56 -8.40
N GLU A 26 3.92 11.88 -8.30
CA GLU A 26 3.31 12.63 -7.21
C GLU A 26 2.57 13.83 -7.79
N ALA A 27 1.30 14.04 -7.41
CA ALA A 27 0.47 15.15 -7.90
C ALA A 27 0.48 15.30 -9.45
N GLY A 28 0.44 14.19 -10.18
CA GLY A 28 0.48 14.17 -11.65
C GLY A 28 1.88 14.32 -12.28
N ASN A 29 2.90 14.62 -11.49
CA ASN A 29 4.28 14.76 -11.98
C ASN A 29 5.05 13.45 -11.84
N ARG A 30 5.63 12.98 -12.95
CA ARG A 30 6.50 11.79 -12.94
C ARG A 30 7.79 12.10 -12.20
N LEU A 31 8.13 11.25 -11.22
CA LEU A 31 9.36 11.36 -10.45
C LEU A 31 10.55 10.98 -11.33
N LYS A 32 11.58 11.83 -11.33
CA LYS A 32 12.81 11.63 -12.13
C LYS A 32 13.67 10.50 -11.58
N LYS A 33 13.70 10.34 -10.26
CA LYS A 33 14.45 9.29 -9.57
C LYS A 33 13.48 8.23 -9.05
N LYS A 34 13.80 6.96 -9.34
CA LYS A 34 13.07 5.81 -8.81
C LYS A 34 13.72 5.37 -7.51
N GLU A 35 13.07 5.71 -6.41
CA GLU A 35 13.53 5.31 -5.08
C GLU A 35 12.72 4.13 -4.59
N TRP A 36 13.41 3.00 -4.47
CA TRP A 36 12.83 1.79 -3.95
C TRP A 36 13.02 1.72 -2.44
N SER A 37 11.95 1.45 -1.71
CA SER A 37 11.96 1.29 -0.26
C SER A 37 11.20 0.03 0.13
N SER A 38 11.74 -0.71 1.10
CA SER A 38 11.01 -1.82 1.72
C SER A 38 9.95 -1.27 2.65
N CYS A 39 8.75 -1.82 2.60
CA CYS A 39 7.65 -1.47 3.50
C CYS A 39 6.73 -2.66 3.69
N TYR A 40 6.02 -2.68 4.82
CA TYR A 40 4.95 -3.64 5.05
C TYR A 40 3.66 -3.15 4.39
N ILE A 41 3.07 -3.97 3.54
CA ILE A 41 1.85 -3.64 2.80
C ILE A 41 0.67 -4.33 3.45
N PHE A 42 -0.41 -3.57 3.62
CA PHE A 42 -1.71 -4.07 4.04
C PHE A 42 -2.73 -3.85 2.92
N LEU A 43 -3.14 -4.92 2.24
CA LEU A 43 -4.14 -4.88 1.18
C LEU A 43 -5.51 -5.20 1.76
N SER A 44 -6.44 -4.27 1.62
CA SER A 44 -7.86 -4.44 1.93
C SER A 44 -8.70 -4.44 0.65
N SER A 45 -10.02 -4.57 0.78
CA SER A 45 -10.94 -4.50 -0.37
C SER A 45 -10.97 -3.14 -1.09
N ALA A 46 -10.58 -2.06 -0.41
CA ALA A 46 -10.68 -0.71 -0.94
C ALA A 46 -9.35 0.08 -0.95
N HIS A 47 -8.38 -0.33 -0.13
CA HIS A 47 -7.14 0.43 0.07
C HIS A 47 -5.91 -0.47 0.13
N ILE A 48 -4.80 0.08 -0.35
CA ILE A 48 -3.44 -0.36 0.01
C ILE A 48 -2.89 0.62 1.04
N ILE A 49 -2.50 0.13 2.20
CA ILE A 49 -1.86 0.93 3.24
C ILE A 49 -0.41 0.48 3.38
N PHE A 50 0.49 1.45 3.52
CA PHE A 50 1.92 1.22 3.65
C PHE A 50 2.36 1.52 5.08
N TYR A 51 2.98 0.56 5.74
CA TYR A 51 3.58 0.69 7.06
C TYR A 51 5.10 0.54 6.99
N LYS A 52 5.79 1.02 8.03
CA LYS A 52 7.24 0.88 8.15
C LYS A 52 7.64 -0.60 8.22
N ASP A 53 6.96 -1.35 9.08
CA ASP A 53 7.16 -2.78 9.30
C ASP A 53 5.86 -3.45 9.76
N GLU A 54 5.90 -4.77 9.97
CA GLU A 54 4.74 -5.56 10.37
C GLU A 54 4.15 -5.08 11.71
N LYS A 55 5.00 -4.72 12.69
CA LYS A 55 4.53 -4.30 14.01
C LYS A 55 3.75 -3.00 13.95
N SER A 56 4.16 -2.08 13.06
CA SER A 56 3.42 -0.85 12.80
C SER A 56 2.01 -1.10 12.22
N ALA A 57 1.81 -2.23 11.54
CA ALA A 57 0.51 -2.65 11.01
C ALA A 57 -0.35 -3.41 12.04
N GLU A 58 0.24 -3.81 13.17
CA GLU A 58 -0.48 -4.43 14.28
C GLU A 58 -1.19 -3.37 15.12
N LYS A 59 -2.35 -3.75 15.67
CA LYS A 59 -3.13 -2.87 16.52
C LYS A 59 -2.53 -2.82 17.92
N SER A 60 -1.93 -1.69 18.29
CA SER A 60 -1.44 -1.45 19.65
C SER A 60 -2.53 -0.74 20.47
N GLY A 61 -3.29 -1.52 21.24
CA GLY A 61 -4.40 -1.00 22.05
C GLY A 61 -5.56 -0.50 21.18
N ARG A 62 -5.80 0.83 21.17
CA ARG A 62 -6.87 1.47 20.35
C ARG A 62 -6.38 2.05 19.03
N HIS A 63 -5.07 2.08 18.79
CA HIS A 63 -4.49 2.79 17.66
C HIS A 63 -3.52 1.89 16.87
N TYR A 64 -3.38 2.19 15.58
CA TYR A 64 -2.29 1.71 14.73
C TYR A 64 -1.18 2.76 14.72
N GLU A 65 0.05 2.37 14.40
CA GLU A 65 1.07 3.36 14.09
C GLU A 65 0.70 4.14 12.82
N ALA A 66 1.23 5.36 12.70
CA ALA A 66 0.96 6.20 11.55
C ALA A 66 1.49 5.53 10.27
N PRO A 67 0.63 5.32 9.25
CA PRO A 67 1.08 4.72 8.00
C PRO A 67 2.01 5.69 7.24
N LEU A 68 2.94 5.13 6.47
CA LEU A 68 3.77 5.86 5.52
C LEU A 68 2.95 6.46 4.37
N GLY A 69 1.74 5.95 4.15
CA GLY A 69 0.80 6.43 3.14
C GLY A 69 -0.31 5.42 2.90
N MET A 70 -1.32 5.85 2.13
CA MET A 70 -2.46 5.04 1.73
C MET A 70 -2.81 5.34 0.27
N CYS A 71 -3.32 4.34 -0.41
CA CYS A 71 -3.74 4.40 -1.81
C CYS A 71 -5.16 3.85 -1.92
N ASP A 72 -6.07 4.63 -2.48
CA ASP A 72 -7.44 4.19 -2.79
C ASP A 72 -7.42 3.34 -4.07
N LEU A 73 -8.05 2.17 -4.02
CA LEU A 73 -8.11 1.23 -5.14
C LEU A 73 -9.34 1.44 -6.04
N ARG A 74 -10.27 2.33 -5.67
CA ARG A 74 -11.43 2.64 -6.50
C ARG A 74 -10.97 3.25 -7.83
N GLY A 75 -11.27 2.55 -8.92
CA GLY A 75 -10.84 2.95 -10.26
C GLY A 75 -9.33 2.80 -10.51
N ALA A 76 -8.58 2.17 -9.61
CA ALA A 76 -7.17 1.92 -9.82
C ALA A 76 -6.96 0.87 -10.92
N THR A 77 -5.90 1.06 -11.72
CA THR A 77 -5.50 0.10 -12.76
C THR A 77 -4.21 -0.60 -12.37
N LEU A 78 -4.06 -1.84 -12.84
CA LEU A 78 -2.91 -2.69 -12.60
C LEU A 78 -2.25 -3.05 -13.93
N GLN A 79 -0.92 -2.90 -13.98
CA GLN A 79 -0.14 -3.31 -15.14
C GLN A 79 1.14 -4.02 -14.69
N TRP A 80 1.48 -5.11 -15.37
CA TRP A 80 2.79 -5.75 -15.23
C TRP A 80 3.85 -4.89 -15.91
N LEU A 81 4.95 -4.61 -15.21
CA LEU A 81 6.15 -4.08 -15.83
C LEU A 81 7.07 -5.23 -16.20
N GLU A 82 7.08 -5.57 -17.47
CA GLU A 82 7.95 -6.61 -18.04
C GLU A 82 9.35 -6.08 -18.39
N ASN A 83 9.58 -4.77 -18.23
CA ASN A 83 10.81 -4.13 -18.65
C ASN A 83 11.98 -4.56 -17.76
N ASP A 84 12.97 -5.22 -18.36
CA ASP A 84 14.12 -5.79 -17.65
C ASP A 84 14.96 -4.72 -16.93
N LYS A 85 14.95 -3.47 -17.43
CA LYS A 85 15.66 -2.34 -16.82
C LYS A 85 15.14 -1.95 -15.44
N GLU A 86 13.90 -2.30 -15.13
CA GLU A 86 13.24 -1.93 -13.88
C GLU A 86 13.43 -2.99 -12.79
N LYS A 87 13.77 -4.21 -13.19
CA LYS A 87 14.00 -5.33 -12.28
C LYS A 87 15.29 -5.09 -11.51
N ARG A 88 15.22 -5.09 -10.18
CA ARG A 88 16.44 -5.02 -9.35
C ARG A 88 17.15 -6.37 -9.25
N LYS A 89 16.40 -7.47 -9.42
CA LYS A 89 16.91 -8.85 -9.49
C LYS A 89 16.24 -9.61 -10.63
N LYS A 90 16.92 -10.62 -11.17
CA LYS A 90 16.42 -11.46 -12.28
C LYS A 90 15.02 -12.06 -12.05
N HIS A 91 14.62 -12.25 -10.79
CA HIS A 91 13.33 -12.84 -10.40
C HIS A 91 12.33 -11.83 -9.83
N ASP A 92 12.60 -10.52 -9.92
CA ASP A 92 11.66 -9.51 -9.44
C ASP A 92 10.52 -9.34 -10.46
N HIS A 93 9.30 -9.66 -10.02
CA HIS A 93 8.08 -9.28 -10.75
C HIS A 93 7.61 -7.91 -10.25
N ILE A 94 7.46 -6.96 -11.18
CA ILE A 94 7.07 -5.59 -10.85
C ILE A 94 5.65 -5.36 -11.36
N ILE A 95 4.79 -4.89 -10.46
CA ILE A 95 3.46 -4.39 -10.78
C ILE A 95 3.43 -2.88 -10.56
N GLN A 96 2.86 -2.16 -11.52
CA GLN A 96 2.51 -0.77 -11.35
C GLN A 96 1.03 -0.66 -11.01
N VAL A 97 0.76 0.04 -9.92
CA VAL A 97 -0.58 0.41 -9.49
C VAL A 97 -0.76 1.89 -9.79
N CYS A 98 -1.71 2.21 -10.66
CA CYS A 98 -2.12 3.59 -10.92
C CYS A 98 -3.44 3.83 -10.21
N ALA A 99 -3.39 4.46 -9.03
CA ALA A 99 -4.60 4.96 -8.38
C ALA A 99 -4.95 6.35 -8.89
N LEU A 100 -6.24 6.59 -9.09
CA LEU A 100 -6.75 7.90 -9.40
C LEU A 100 -6.69 8.76 -8.13
N LEU A 101 -6.31 10.03 -8.27
CA LEU A 101 -6.60 10.98 -7.20
C LEU A 101 -8.12 11.10 -7.12
N SER A 102 -8.70 10.72 -5.98
CA SER A 102 -10.07 11.08 -5.65
C SER A 102 -10.18 12.61 -5.67
N ILE A 103 -11.00 13.12 -6.59
CA ILE A 103 -11.31 14.56 -6.77
C ILE A 103 -12.08 15.04 -5.55
#